data_AF-A0A2U3EXA2-F1
#
_entry.id   AF-A0A2U3EXA2-F1
#
_cell.length_a   1.000
_cell.length_b   1.000
_cell.length_c   1.000
_cell.angle_alpha   90.00
_cell.angle_beta   90.00
_cell.angle_gamma   90.00
#
_symmetry.space_group_name_H-M   'P 1'
#
loop_
_entity.id
_entity.type
_entity.pdbx_description
1 polymer ?
#
loop_
_entity_poly.entity_id
_entity_poly.type
_entity_poly.pdbx_seq_one_letter_code
_entity_poly.pdbx_strand_id
1 'polypeptide(L)'
;MLSYAGMLASPSRSPEVISGLVMHCFDLENVEVEDWQMRKVAVCEEQQNRLGQANMALGHDFISGARVNDCAGKFILKINNLSFRDFLRFLPDGDQHQPLVRFMSFILRDQLAWDLSLGFGYQQANGMRLDNHQGASLGWSSFLGTPPERARVMICVQE
;
A
#
# COMPACT_ATOMS: atom_id res chain seq x y z
N MET A 1 22.43 -5.39 -3.78
CA MET A 1 21.57 -5.54 -4.99
C MET A 1 22.05 -6.60 -6.00
N LEU A 2 23.34 -6.95 -6.10
CA LEU A 2 23.80 -7.97 -7.07
C LEU A 2 23.28 -9.39 -6.81
N SER A 3 23.03 -9.77 -5.56
CA SER A 3 22.50 -11.10 -5.19
C SER A 3 21.10 -11.39 -5.75
N TYR A 4 20.31 -10.36 -6.07
CA TYR A 4 18.94 -10.48 -6.60
C TYR A 4 18.83 -10.09 -8.06
N ALA A 5 19.94 -9.86 -8.77
CA ALA A 5 19.91 -9.57 -10.20
C ALA A 5 19.13 -10.63 -10.99
N GLY A 6 19.22 -11.91 -10.58
CA GLY A 6 18.44 -13.00 -11.17
C GLY A 6 16.92 -12.93 -10.90
N MET A 7 16.50 -12.55 -9.69
CA MET A 7 15.06 -12.38 -9.37
C MET A 7 14.47 -11.11 -9.99
N LEU A 8 15.23 -10.01 -10.01
CA LEU A 8 14.83 -8.78 -10.69
C LEU A 8 14.77 -8.97 -12.21
N ALA A 9 15.65 -9.80 -12.77
CA ALA A 9 15.64 -10.18 -14.19
C ALA A 9 14.47 -11.11 -14.54
N SER A 10 14.03 -11.95 -13.60
CA SER A 10 12.81 -12.74 -13.77
C SER A 10 11.61 -11.81 -14.03
N PRO A 11 10.73 -12.14 -14.99
CA PRO A 11 9.52 -11.36 -15.25
C PRO A 11 8.46 -11.53 -14.14
N SER A 12 8.58 -12.54 -13.29
CA SER A 12 7.61 -12.77 -12.22
C SER A 12 7.74 -11.74 -11.08
N ARG A 13 6.60 -11.22 -10.64
CA ARG A 13 6.44 -10.30 -9.51
C ARG A 13 5.39 -10.83 -8.54
N SER A 14 5.60 -12.06 -8.09
CA SER A 14 4.70 -12.65 -7.10
C SER A 14 4.78 -11.88 -5.77
N PRO A 15 3.72 -11.91 -4.95
CA PRO A 15 3.69 -11.29 -3.63
C PRO A 15 4.92 -11.64 -2.76
N GLU A 16 5.38 -12.89 -2.84
CA GLU A 16 6.53 -13.40 -2.08
C GLU A 16 7.84 -12.78 -2.56
N VAL A 17 7.99 -12.57 -3.87
CA VAL A 17 9.17 -11.91 -4.44
C VAL A 17 9.22 -10.45 -4.02
N ILE A 18 8.08 -9.74 -4.11
CA ILE A 18 8.00 -8.33 -3.68
C ILE A 18 8.32 -8.21 -2.19
N SER A 19 7.67 -9.03 -1.36
CA SER A 19 7.88 -9.05 0.09
C SER A 19 9.34 -9.36 0.43
N GLY A 20 9.93 -10.38 -0.19
CA GLY A 20 11.35 -10.74 0.00
C GLY A 20 12.32 -9.63 -0.38
N LEU A 21 12.10 -8.98 -1.53
CA LEU A 21 12.93 -7.87 -1.97
C LEU A 21 12.85 -6.67 -1.01
N VAL A 22 11.66 -6.32 -0.53
CA VAL A 22 11.48 -5.23 0.44
C VAL A 22 12.10 -5.58 1.79
N MET A 23 11.88 -6.80 2.31
CA MET A 23 12.51 -7.26 3.56
C MET A 23 14.02 -7.08 3.53
N HIS A 24 14.67 -7.58 2.48
CA HIS A 24 16.13 -7.53 2.40
C HIS A 24 16.70 -6.16 2.05
N CYS A 25 15.97 -5.32 1.29
CA CYS A 25 16.47 -4.00 0.91
C CYS A 25 16.41 -2.99 2.07
N PHE A 26 15.47 -3.19 3.00
CA PHE A 26 15.21 -2.28 4.10
C PHE A 26 15.51 -2.88 5.49
N ASP A 27 16.14 -4.06 5.53
CA ASP A 27 16.46 -4.81 6.75
C ASP A 27 15.24 -5.01 7.68
N LEU A 28 14.11 -5.43 7.09
CA LEU A 28 12.84 -5.65 7.79
C LEU A 28 12.60 -7.14 8.05
N GLU A 29 12.01 -7.45 9.20
CA GLU A 29 11.75 -8.84 9.61
C GLU A 29 10.44 -9.42 9.03
N ASN A 30 9.41 -8.58 8.90
CA ASN A 30 8.08 -9.02 8.47
C ASN A 30 7.49 -8.04 7.47
N VAL A 31 7.48 -8.46 6.20
CA VAL A 31 6.77 -7.79 5.12
C VAL A 31 5.87 -8.82 4.43
N GLU A 32 4.64 -8.42 4.17
CA GLU A 32 3.63 -9.22 3.49
C GLU A 32 2.97 -8.38 2.40
N VAL A 33 2.51 -9.02 1.33
CA VAL A 33 1.69 -8.38 0.30
C VAL A 33 0.30 -9.00 0.35
N GLU A 34 -0.72 -8.17 0.52
CA GLU A 34 -2.12 -8.58 0.46
C GLU A 34 -2.72 -8.12 -0.87
N ASP A 35 -2.95 -9.08 -1.76
CA ASP A 35 -3.55 -8.84 -3.08
C ASP A 35 -5.07 -8.62 -2.99
N TRP A 36 -5.68 -8.43 -4.16
CA TRP A 36 -7.12 -8.44 -4.37
C TRP A 36 -7.89 -7.34 -3.65
N GLN A 37 -7.30 -6.15 -3.56
CA GLN A 37 -7.86 -5.05 -2.80
C GLN A 37 -8.92 -4.31 -3.62
N MET A 38 -10.10 -4.19 -3.05
CA MET A 38 -11.22 -3.52 -3.71
C MET A 38 -10.92 -2.02 -3.89
N ARG A 39 -11.06 -1.54 -5.12
CA ARG A 39 -11.06 -0.13 -5.47
C ARG A 39 -12.18 0.19 -6.44
N LYS A 40 -12.50 1.49 -6.57
CA LYS A 40 -13.44 1.98 -7.58
C LYS A 40 -12.66 2.69 -8.68
N VAL A 41 -12.72 2.16 -9.90
CA VAL A 41 -12.04 2.72 -11.07
C VAL A 41 -13.04 3.48 -11.92
N ALA A 42 -12.63 4.62 -12.47
CA ALA A 42 -13.44 5.38 -13.41
C ALA A 42 -13.64 4.59 -14.70
N VAL A 43 -14.87 4.56 -15.20
CA VAL A 43 -15.17 4.02 -16.53
C VAL A 43 -14.76 5.07 -17.55
N CYS A 44 -13.89 4.69 -18.50
CA CYS A 44 -13.47 5.56 -19.60
C CYS A 44 -14.70 6.12 -20.32
N GLU A 45 -14.66 7.39 -20.73
CA GLU A 45 -15.83 8.07 -21.34
C GLU A 45 -16.40 7.31 -22.55
N GLU A 46 -15.54 6.68 -23.33
CA GLU A 46 -15.90 5.86 -24.50
C GLU A 46 -16.68 4.59 -24.13
N GLN A 47 -16.51 4.08 -22.91
CA GLN A 47 -17.16 2.88 -22.37
C GLN A 47 -18.39 3.21 -21.51
N GLN A 48 -18.67 4.50 -21.28
CA GLN A 48 -19.85 4.91 -20.53
C GLN A 48 -21.11 4.70 -21.35
N ASN A 49 -22.17 4.25 -20.68
CA ASN A 49 -23.45 4.06 -21.33
C ASN A 49 -24.12 5.40 -21.68
N ARG A 50 -24.74 5.43 -22.85
CA ARG A 50 -25.58 6.53 -23.32
C ARG A 50 -26.86 5.93 -23.85
N LEU A 51 -27.96 6.20 -23.15
CA LEU A 51 -29.26 5.62 -23.45
C LEU A 51 -29.65 5.87 -24.91
N GLY A 52 -29.91 4.79 -25.66
CA GLY A 52 -30.26 4.85 -27.07
C GLY A 52 -29.11 5.22 -28.03
N GLN A 53 -27.87 5.30 -27.54
CA GLN A 53 -26.71 5.70 -28.33
C GLN A 53 -25.55 4.68 -28.27
N ALA A 54 -25.01 4.39 -27.08
CA ALA A 54 -23.79 3.58 -26.94
C ALA A 54 -23.75 2.81 -25.61
N ASN A 55 -23.05 1.66 -25.59
CA ASN A 55 -22.79 0.82 -24.41
C ASN A 55 -24.05 0.44 -23.62
N MET A 56 -25.08 -0.07 -24.32
CA MET A 56 -26.41 -0.38 -23.76
C MET A 56 -26.78 -1.88 -23.85
N ALA A 57 -25.91 -2.73 -24.39
CA ALA A 57 -26.18 -4.14 -24.55
C ALA A 57 -25.85 -4.92 -23.26
N LEU A 58 -26.89 -5.43 -22.60
CA LEU A 58 -26.74 -6.29 -21.43
C LEU A 58 -25.93 -7.55 -21.78
N GLY A 59 -24.98 -7.89 -20.91
CA GLY A 59 -24.07 -9.02 -21.10
C GLY A 59 -22.92 -8.76 -22.08
N HIS A 60 -22.83 -7.56 -22.65
CA HIS A 60 -21.75 -7.18 -23.55
C HIS A 60 -21.00 -5.94 -23.04
N ASP A 61 -21.63 -4.76 -23.10
CA ASP A 61 -20.96 -3.47 -22.84
C ASP A 61 -21.71 -2.57 -21.84
N PHE A 62 -22.90 -2.97 -21.38
CA PHE A 62 -23.64 -2.19 -20.41
C PHE A 62 -22.95 -2.18 -19.04
N ILE A 63 -22.49 -1.00 -18.64
CA ILE A 63 -22.00 -0.70 -17.29
C ILE A 63 -22.90 0.36 -16.66
N SER A 64 -23.30 0.14 -15.41
CA SER A 64 -24.13 1.10 -14.68
C SER A 64 -23.27 2.06 -13.86
N GLY A 65 -23.40 3.35 -14.15
CA GLY A 65 -22.71 4.43 -13.45
C GLY A 65 -21.33 4.75 -14.01
N ALA A 66 -20.66 5.74 -13.41
CA ALA A 66 -19.37 6.24 -13.89
C ALA A 66 -18.15 5.49 -13.31
N ARG A 67 -18.35 4.50 -12.43
CA ARG A 67 -17.29 3.77 -11.75
C ARG A 67 -17.62 2.29 -11.61
N VAL A 68 -16.60 1.44 -11.74
CA VAL A 68 -16.68 -0.02 -11.55
C VAL A 68 -15.82 -0.45 -10.37
N ASN A 69 -16.19 -1.56 -9.74
CA ASN A 69 -15.36 -2.19 -8.74
C ASN A 69 -14.27 -3.01 -9.44
N ASP A 70 -13.03 -2.82 -9.02
CA ASP A 70 -11.86 -3.58 -9.44
C ASP A 70 -11.18 -4.14 -8.18
N CYS A 71 -10.75 -5.39 -8.23
CA CYS A 71 -9.94 -6.00 -7.18
C CYS A 71 -8.57 -6.46 -7.69
N ALA A 72 -8.38 -6.59 -9.01
CA ALA A 72 -7.13 -7.11 -9.56
C ALA A 72 -6.03 -6.03 -9.61
N GLY A 73 -6.42 -4.76 -9.75
CA GLY A 73 -5.49 -3.65 -9.93
C GLY A 73 -4.91 -3.04 -8.65
N LYS A 74 -5.20 -3.58 -7.47
CA LYS A 74 -4.74 -3.01 -6.19
C LYS A 74 -4.28 -4.06 -5.17
N PHE A 75 -3.21 -3.76 -4.47
CA PHE A 75 -2.70 -4.55 -3.35
C PHE A 75 -2.28 -3.66 -2.18
N ILE A 76 -2.01 -4.27 -1.02
CA ILE A 76 -1.44 -3.59 0.15
C ILE A 76 -0.08 -4.20 0.48
N LEU A 77 0.95 -3.36 0.57
CA LEU A 77 2.24 -3.74 1.15
C LEU A 77 2.15 -3.55 2.67
N LYS A 78 2.23 -4.64 3.43
CA LYS A 78 2.23 -4.62 4.90
C LYS A 78 3.65 -4.74 5.41
N ILE A 79 4.07 -3.80 6.23
CA ILE A 79 5.30 -3.90 7.02
C ILE A 79 4.89 -4.00 8.48
N ASN A 80 5.11 -5.16 9.07
CA ASN A 80 4.68 -5.46 10.44
C ASN A 80 5.87 -5.51 11.39
N ASN A 81 5.58 -5.61 12.68
CA ASN A 81 6.58 -5.72 13.75
C ASN A 81 7.57 -4.54 13.81
N LEU A 82 7.14 -3.35 13.39
CA LEU A 82 8.01 -2.18 13.41
C LEU A 82 8.24 -1.67 14.83
N SER A 83 9.50 -1.31 15.11
CA SER A 83 9.82 -0.48 16.27
C SER A 83 9.21 0.91 16.09
N PHE A 84 9.00 1.64 17.19
CA PHE A 84 8.49 3.01 17.09
C PHE A 84 9.37 3.90 16.20
N ARG A 85 10.69 3.71 16.26
CA ARG A 85 11.64 4.45 15.42
C ARG A 85 11.46 4.12 13.96
N ASP A 86 11.44 2.84 13.60
CA ASP A 86 11.34 2.42 12.19
C ASP A 86 9.98 2.79 11.61
N PHE A 87 8.90 2.68 12.40
CA PHE A 87 7.57 3.16 12.00
C PHE A 87 7.61 4.62 11.53
N LEU A 88 8.22 5.51 12.32
CA LEU A 88 8.34 6.93 11.95
C LEU A 88 9.17 7.16 10.68
N ARG A 89 10.15 6.30 10.40
CA ARG A 89 10.99 6.39 9.20
C ARG A 89 10.25 6.02 7.92
N PHE A 90 9.25 5.15 8.00
CA PHE A 90 8.41 4.74 6.87
C PHE A 90 7.14 5.58 6.71
N LEU A 91 6.85 6.52 7.62
CA LEU A 91 5.81 7.52 7.40
C LEU A 91 6.19 8.46 6.24
N PRO A 92 5.22 9.15 5.61
CA PRO A 92 5.48 10.05 4.48
C PRO A 92 6.55 11.13 4.73
N ASP A 93 6.68 11.60 5.98
CA ASP A 93 7.70 12.58 6.40
C ASP A 93 9.04 11.94 6.82
N GLY A 94 9.11 10.60 6.84
CA GLY A 94 10.26 9.82 7.24
C GLY A 94 11.30 9.63 6.12
N ASP A 95 12.52 9.27 6.51
CA ASP A 95 13.66 9.15 5.59
C ASP A 95 13.59 7.92 4.67
N GLN A 96 12.83 6.89 5.05
CA GLN A 96 12.72 5.61 4.31
C GLN A 96 11.49 5.53 3.41
N HIS A 97 10.49 6.39 3.58
CA HIS A 97 9.29 6.37 2.75
C HIS A 97 9.61 6.63 1.27
N GLN A 98 10.28 7.73 0.93
CA GLN A 98 10.59 8.03 -0.47
C GLN A 98 11.52 7.00 -1.13
N PRO A 99 12.57 6.48 -0.47
CA PRO A 99 13.31 5.32 -0.95
C PRO A 99 12.43 4.09 -1.23
N LEU A 100 11.50 3.75 -0.32
CA LEU A 100 10.56 2.63 -0.51
C LEU A 100 9.68 2.85 -1.73
N VAL A 101 9.05 4.02 -1.87
CA VAL A 101 8.20 4.33 -3.03
C VAL A 101 8.99 4.22 -4.35
N ARG A 102 10.22 4.75 -4.38
CA ARG A 102 11.09 4.62 -5.56
C ARG A 102 11.46 3.17 -5.85
N PHE A 103 11.78 2.40 -4.83
CA PHE A 103 12.08 0.98 -4.98
C PHE A 103 10.88 0.21 -5.52
N MET A 104 9.68 0.45 -4.97
CA MET A 104 8.43 -0.13 -5.45
C MET A 104 8.17 0.23 -6.92
N SER A 105 8.35 1.49 -7.30
CA SER A 105 8.20 1.92 -8.71
C SER A 105 9.20 1.25 -9.67
N PHE A 106 10.36 0.80 -9.15
CA PHE A 106 11.37 0.11 -9.96
C PHE A 106 11.05 -1.38 -10.12
N ILE A 107 10.52 -2.03 -9.07
CA ILE A 107 10.20 -3.46 -9.13
C ILE A 107 8.85 -3.72 -9.81
N LEU A 108 7.85 -2.85 -9.61
CA LEU A 108 6.54 -2.94 -10.22
C LEU A 108 6.64 -2.48 -11.67
N ARG A 109 6.59 -3.42 -12.62
CA ARG A 109 6.57 -3.10 -14.06
C ARG A 109 5.18 -2.64 -14.51
N ASP A 110 4.15 -3.18 -13.88
CA ASP A 110 2.76 -2.81 -14.13
C ASP A 110 2.35 -1.68 -13.17
N GLN A 111 1.55 -0.73 -13.65
CA GLN A 111 1.02 0.39 -12.84
C GLN A 111 -0.12 -0.09 -11.92
N LEU A 112 0.19 -1.03 -11.03
CA LEU A 112 -0.74 -1.44 -9.97
C LEU A 112 -0.86 -0.31 -8.95
N ALA A 113 -2.09 -0.05 -8.53
CA ALA A 113 -2.34 0.77 -7.36
C ALA A 113 -1.89 0.03 -6.11
N TRP A 114 -1.35 0.74 -5.14
CA TRP A 114 -0.97 0.12 -3.89
C TRP A 114 -1.01 1.09 -2.70
N ASP A 115 -1.35 0.52 -1.55
CA ASP A 115 -1.30 1.21 -0.28
C ASP A 115 -0.21 0.57 0.61
N LEU A 116 0.33 1.36 1.52
CA LEU A 116 1.31 0.94 2.51
C LEU A 116 0.63 0.82 3.88
N SER A 117 0.65 -0.38 4.45
CA SER A 117 0.21 -0.66 5.81
C SER A 117 1.43 -0.77 6.73
N LEU A 118 1.54 0.12 7.70
CA LEU A 118 2.59 0.07 8.73
C LEU A 118 1.99 -0.44 10.05
N GLY A 119 2.48 -1.57 10.54
CA GLY A 119 2.05 -2.19 11.79
C GLY A 119 3.14 -2.13 12.86
N PHE A 120 2.77 -1.70 14.07
CA PHE A 120 3.68 -1.73 15.22
C PHE A 120 3.94 -3.16 15.71
N GLY A 121 5.13 -3.40 16.25
CA GLY A 121 5.41 -4.57 17.07
C GLY A 121 4.66 -4.55 18.41
N TYR A 122 4.66 -5.70 19.10
CA TYR A 122 4.00 -5.84 20.40
C TYR A 122 4.53 -4.79 21.39
N GLN A 123 3.61 -4.02 22.00
CA GLN A 123 3.92 -2.94 22.96
C GLN A 123 4.84 -1.83 22.43
N GLN A 124 5.03 -1.71 21.12
CA GLN A 124 5.85 -0.64 20.52
C GLN A 124 5.06 0.66 20.26
N ALA A 125 3.73 0.57 20.20
CA ALA A 125 2.90 1.75 20.08
C ALA A 125 2.88 2.51 21.42
N ASN A 126 3.26 3.78 21.38
CA ASN A 126 3.16 4.68 22.53
C ASN A 126 1.95 5.59 22.37
N GLY A 127 1.22 5.81 23.47
CA GLY A 127 0.18 6.83 23.51
C GLY A 127 0.77 8.23 23.33
N MET A 128 0.04 9.11 22.65
CA MET A 128 0.46 10.50 22.45
C MET A 128 0.60 11.19 23.82
N ARG A 129 1.73 11.86 24.03
CA ARG A 129 1.95 12.71 25.21
C ARG A 129 2.26 14.12 24.76
N LEU A 130 1.68 15.11 25.44
CA LEU A 130 1.87 16.53 25.12
C LEU A 130 3.29 17.03 25.43
N ASP A 131 4.05 16.28 26.23
CA ASP A 131 5.44 16.58 26.60
C ASP A 131 6.47 16.17 25.53
N ASN A 132 6.05 15.38 24.53
CA ASN A 132 6.94 14.84 23.50
C ASN A 132 6.40 15.17 22.10
N HIS A 133 7.22 15.84 21.29
CA HIS A 133 6.87 16.17 19.90
C HIS A 133 6.93 14.95 18.96
N GLN A 134 7.53 13.84 19.39
CA GLN A 134 7.59 12.60 18.59
C GLN A 134 6.29 11.80 18.76
N GLY A 135 5.50 11.68 17.69
CA GLY A 135 4.28 10.85 17.68
C GLY A 135 2.95 11.62 17.71
N ALA A 136 2.94 12.92 17.40
CA ALA A 136 1.74 13.75 17.41
C ALA A 136 1.14 13.99 15.99
N SER A 137 1.48 13.16 15.01
CA SER A 137 0.90 13.30 13.66
C SER A 137 -0.48 12.65 13.62
N LEU A 138 -1.51 13.49 13.44
CA LEU A 138 -2.90 13.05 13.35
C LEU A 138 -3.09 12.05 12.20
N GLY A 139 -3.78 10.94 12.49
CA GLY A 139 -4.03 9.86 11.54
C GLY A 139 -2.88 8.86 11.37
N TRP A 140 -1.67 9.15 11.87
CA TRP A 140 -0.49 8.30 11.68
C TRP A 140 0.18 7.83 12.97
N SER A 141 0.40 8.70 13.95
CA SER A 141 1.11 8.34 15.19
C SER A 141 0.42 8.80 16.46
N SER A 142 -0.64 9.60 16.33
CA SER A 142 -1.44 10.08 17.46
C SER A 142 -2.43 8.99 17.95
N PHE A 143 -1.98 8.13 18.86
CA PHE A 143 -2.87 7.24 19.62
C PHE A 143 -3.36 7.92 20.90
N LEU A 144 -4.68 8.06 21.06
CA LEU A 144 -5.27 8.58 22.29
C LEU A 144 -5.38 7.45 23.34
N GLY A 145 -4.84 7.70 24.53
CA GLY A 145 -4.87 6.73 25.63
C GLY A 145 -3.95 5.54 25.38
N THR A 146 -4.42 4.33 25.74
CA THR A 146 -3.67 3.08 25.51
C THR A 146 -3.89 2.62 24.06
N PRO A 147 -2.83 2.52 23.24
CA PRO A 147 -2.98 2.03 21.87
C PRO A 147 -3.46 0.58 21.83
N PRO A 148 -4.19 0.17 20.78
CA PRO A 148 -4.62 -1.21 20.61
C PRO A 148 -3.41 -2.14 20.48
N GLU A 149 -3.56 -3.40 20.89
CA GLU A 149 -2.48 -4.41 20.83
C GLU A 149 -1.85 -4.56 19.43
N ARG A 150 -2.66 -4.32 18.38
CA ARG A 150 -2.23 -4.30 16.98
C ARG A 150 -2.54 -2.94 16.36
N ALA A 151 -1.73 -1.95 16.71
CA ALA A 151 -1.79 -0.64 16.08
C ALA A 151 -1.21 -0.70 14.66
N ARG A 152 -1.98 -0.21 13.68
CA ARG A 152 -1.55 -0.12 12.28
C ARG A 152 -2.11 1.14 11.62
N VAL A 153 -1.41 1.61 10.59
CA VAL A 153 -1.77 2.77 9.79
C VAL A 153 -1.71 2.44 8.32
N MET A 154 -2.69 2.94 7.57
CA MET A 154 -2.80 2.81 6.12
C MET A 154 -2.43 4.13 5.46
N ILE A 155 -1.52 4.08 4.49
CA ILE A 155 -1.08 5.22 3.69
C ILE A 155 -1.39 4.88 2.23
N CYS A 156 -2.18 5.72 1.56
CA CYS A 156 -2.38 5.59 0.13
C CYS A 156 -1.14 6.12 -0.61
N VAL A 157 -0.51 5.28 -1.43
CA VAL A 157 0.73 5.65 -2.13
C VAL A 157 0.48 5.89 -3.61
N GLN A 158 -0.27 5.00 -4.26
CA GLN A 158 -0.59 5.10 -5.68
C GLN A 158 -2.00 4.57 -5.95
N GLU A 159 -2.83 5.36 -6.64
CA GLU A 159 -4.18 5.00 -7.08
C GLU A 159 -4.27 4.64 -8.57
#